data_AF-A0A496AR15-F1
#
_entry.id   AF-A0A496AR15-F1
#
_cell.length_a   1.000
_cell.length_b   1.000
_cell.length_c   1.000
_cell.angle_alpha   90.00
_cell.angle_beta   90.00
_cell.angle_gamma   90.00
#
_symmetry.space_group_name_H-M   'P 1'
#
loop_
_entity.id
_entity.type
_entity.pdbx_description
1 polymer ?
#
loop_
_entity_poly.entity_id
_entity_poly.type
_entity_poly.pdbx_seq_one_letter_code
_entity_poly.pdbx_strand_id
1 'polypeptide(L)'
;MKPLSYIYKMLSEYQSVFKYNNFKHFQTVVMGLINTPHRGTMTQIYQSTRPTTTYWALAKFLSRSKWCLDKVTSVLTQQVQKVYSKGVYVYDETKSTNEGYRQFGAHFFINTRYNKRNKNQSKFHHGHQFGAIGWLCDTPEGTRLFPLAVRLMCPGTEEDNSL
;
A
#
# COMPACT_ATOMS: atom_id res chain seq x y z
N MET A 1 -12.79 24.77 7.40
CA MET A 1 -11.73 24.60 6.37
C MET A 1 -12.23 23.61 5.33
N LYS A 2 -11.99 23.83 4.02
CA LYS A 2 -12.35 22.85 2.99
C LYS A 2 -11.58 21.54 3.26
N PRO A 3 -12.21 20.35 3.28
CA PRO A 3 -11.52 19.08 3.59
C PRO A 3 -10.25 18.86 2.75
N LEU A 4 -10.30 19.30 1.49
CA LEU A 4 -9.19 19.23 0.54
C LEU A 4 -7.96 20.05 0.97
N SER A 5 -8.12 21.23 1.61
CA SER A 5 -6.96 22.04 2.02
C SER A 5 -6.17 21.39 3.16
N TYR A 6 -6.84 20.61 4.00
CA TYR A 6 -6.19 19.89 5.09
C TYR A 6 -5.34 18.72 4.58
N ILE A 7 -5.88 17.94 3.64
CA ILE A 7 -5.16 16.82 3.01
C ILE A 7 -3.92 17.33 2.29
N TYR A 8 -4.02 18.44 1.54
CA TYR A 8 -2.84 19.03 0.88
C TYR A 8 -1.76 19.48 1.86
N LYS A 9 -2.15 20.02 3.01
CA LYS A 9 -1.21 20.37 4.08
C LYS A 9 -0.51 19.11 4.62
N MET A 10 -1.25 18.03 4.90
CA MET A 10 -0.64 16.77 5.32
C MET A 10 0.31 16.20 4.25
N LEU A 11 -0.08 16.24 2.98
CA LEU A 11 0.77 15.75 1.89
C LEU A 11 2.05 16.57 1.73
N SER A 12 2.04 17.88 2.04
CA SER A 12 3.24 18.72 1.94
C SER A 12 4.40 18.26 2.84
N GLU A 13 4.11 17.58 3.95
CA GLU A 13 5.16 17.06 4.85
C GLU A 13 6.00 15.93 4.20
N TYR A 14 5.47 15.29 3.15
CA TYR A 14 6.20 14.29 2.37
C TYR A 14 7.17 14.91 1.36
N GLN A 15 7.14 16.22 1.14
CA GLN A 15 7.98 16.86 0.12
C GLN A 15 9.47 16.61 0.33
N SER A 16 9.92 16.54 1.59
CA SER A 16 11.33 16.30 1.95
C SER A 16 11.82 14.89 1.60
N VAL A 17 10.92 13.92 1.44
CA VAL A 17 11.27 12.52 1.15
C VAL A 17 11.20 12.16 -0.33
N PHE A 18 10.81 13.11 -1.18
CA PHE A 18 10.73 12.96 -2.63
C PHE A 18 11.60 13.97 -3.37
N LYS A 19 12.09 13.61 -4.56
CA LYS A 19 12.55 14.61 -5.55
C LYS A 19 11.34 15.40 -6.04
N TYR A 20 11.50 16.69 -6.36
CA TYR A 20 10.41 17.61 -6.70
C TYR A 20 9.40 17.04 -7.72
N ASN A 21 9.88 16.46 -8.82
CA ASN A 21 9.01 15.86 -9.84
C ASN A 21 8.24 14.64 -9.30
N ASN A 22 8.83 13.83 -8.42
CA ASN A 22 8.19 12.65 -7.86
C ASN A 22 7.13 13.02 -6.82
N PHE A 23 7.33 14.11 -6.08
CA PHE A 23 6.37 14.59 -5.09
C PHE A 23 5.00 14.92 -5.70
N LYS A 24 4.97 15.64 -6.83
CA LYS A 24 3.71 15.97 -7.52
C LYS A 24 2.95 14.72 -7.98
N HIS A 25 3.66 13.70 -8.46
CA HIS A 25 3.04 12.43 -8.83
C HIS A 25 2.52 11.68 -7.62
N PHE A 26 3.28 11.63 -6.52
CA PHE A 26 2.82 11.06 -5.25
C PHE A 26 1.52 11.72 -4.77
N GLN A 27 1.50 13.05 -4.71
CA GLN A 27 0.33 13.83 -4.33
C GLN A 27 -0.87 13.54 -5.25
N THR A 28 -0.65 13.42 -6.56
CA THR A 28 -1.68 13.07 -7.55
C THR A 28 -2.26 11.67 -7.27
N VAL A 29 -1.39 10.68 -7.01
CA VAL A 29 -1.85 9.31 -6.69
C VAL A 29 -2.70 9.31 -5.43
N VAL A 30 -2.23 9.91 -4.34
CA VAL A 30 -2.93 9.87 -3.05
C VAL A 30 -4.28 10.59 -3.15
N MET A 31 -4.31 11.78 -3.74
CA MET A 31 -5.56 12.51 -3.96
C MET A 31 -6.53 11.73 -4.84
N GLY A 32 -6.01 11.05 -5.87
CA GLY A 32 -6.86 10.28 -6.78
C GLY A 32 -7.44 9.03 -6.14
N LEU A 33 -6.68 8.37 -5.26
CA LEU A 33 -7.19 7.26 -4.45
C LEU A 33 -8.28 7.72 -3.48
N ILE A 34 -8.11 8.88 -2.82
CA ILE A 34 -9.12 9.45 -1.92
C ILE A 34 -10.41 9.81 -2.66
N ASN A 35 -10.27 10.38 -3.87
CA ASN A 35 -11.41 10.83 -4.67
C ASN A 35 -12.12 9.69 -5.43
N THR A 36 -11.55 8.49 -5.47
CA THR A 36 -12.10 7.35 -6.22
C THR A 36 -12.53 6.23 -5.27
N PRO A 37 -13.76 6.28 -4.71
CA PRO A 37 -14.26 5.22 -3.86
C PRO A 37 -14.40 3.90 -4.66
N HIS A 38 -14.03 2.77 -4.05
CA HIS A 38 -14.20 1.39 -4.55
C HIS A 38 -13.24 0.88 -5.65
N ARG A 39 -11.92 0.88 -5.39
CA ARG A 39 -10.90 0.22 -6.26
C ARG A 39 -10.94 0.71 -7.73
N GLY A 40 -10.83 2.02 -7.89
CA GLY A 40 -10.73 2.64 -9.21
C GLY A 40 -9.53 2.14 -10.02
N THR A 41 -9.71 2.04 -11.33
CA THR A 41 -8.62 1.85 -12.30
C THR A 41 -7.63 3.01 -12.25
N MET A 42 -6.41 2.79 -12.74
CA MET A 42 -5.40 3.85 -12.90
C MET A 42 -5.92 5.09 -13.66
N THR A 43 -6.77 4.88 -14.67
CA THR A 43 -7.41 5.96 -15.43
C THR A 43 -8.38 6.76 -14.57
N GLN A 44 -9.21 6.11 -13.76
CA GLN A 44 -10.15 6.79 -12.87
C GLN A 44 -9.42 7.59 -11.79
N ILE A 45 -8.37 7.01 -11.18
CA ILE A 45 -7.49 7.70 -10.22
C ILE A 45 -6.91 8.96 -10.88
N TYR A 46 -6.36 8.83 -12.09
CA TYR A 46 -5.80 9.95 -12.84
C TYR A 46 -6.85 11.04 -13.15
N GLN A 47 -8.04 10.67 -13.62
CA GLN A 47 -9.08 11.63 -14.01
C GLN A 47 -9.69 12.36 -12.79
N SER A 48 -9.73 11.70 -11.63
CA SER A 48 -10.38 12.23 -10.41
C SER A 48 -9.70 13.46 -9.80
N THR A 49 -8.46 13.78 -10.20
CA THR A 49 -7.69 14.91 -9.65
C THR A 49 -7.42 16.03 -10.66
N ARG A 50 -7.92 15.91 -11.90
CA ARG A 50 -7.59 16.82 -13.02
C ARG A 50 -6.09 17.22 -13.06
N PRO A 51 -5.17 16.26 -13.07
CA PRO A 51 -3.75 16.52 -12.85
C PRO A 51 -3.15 17.33 -13.99
N THR A 52 -2.12 18.11 -13.66
CA THR A 52 -1.29 18.84 -14.63
C THR A 52 -0.21 17.96 -15.27
N THR A 53 -0.04 16.72 -14.78
CA THR A 53 0.89 15.73 -15.30
C THR A 53 0.20 14.84 -16.33
N THR A 54 0.97 14.19 -17.21
CA THR A 54 0.40 13.26 -18.21
C THR A 54 0.10 11.90 -17.58
N TYR A 55 -0.93 11.20 -18.08
CA TYR A 55 -1.30 9.85 -17.65
C TYR A 55 -0.10 8.89 -17.56
N TRP A 56 0.75 8.90 -18.61
CA TRP A 56 1.95 8.06 -18.68
C TRP A 56 3.01 8.41 -17.64
N ALA A 57 3.07 9.66 -17.18
CA ALA A 57 3.99 10.05 -16.12
C ALA A 57 3.60 9.39 -14.79
N LEU A 58 2.29 9.21 -14.53
CA LEU A 58 1.79 8.49 -13.35
C LEU A 58 2.15 7.00 -13.39
N ALA A 59 1.96 6.35 -14.54
CA ALA A 59 2.33 4.95 -14.72
C ALA A 59 3.85 4.72 -14.58
N LYS A 60 4.66 5.62 -15.15
CA LYS A 60 6.12 5.62 -14.98
C LYS A 60 6.51 5.87 -13.53
N PHE A 61 5.81 6.76 -12.83
CA PHE A 61 6.06 7.03 -11.42
C PHE A 61 5.85 5.77 -10.57
N LEU A 62 4.74 5.05 -10.75
CA LEU A 62 4.46 3.84 -9.97
C LEU A 62 5.41 2.67 -10.31
N SER A 63 5.81 2.53 -11.58
CA SER A 63 6.60 1.38 -12.03
C SER A 63 8.11 1.57 -11.92
N ARG A 64 8.62 2.82 -11.99
CA ARG A 64 10.06 3.10 -12.13
C ARG A 64 10.63 4.03 -11.07
N SER A 65 9.80 4.79 -10.35
CA SER A 65 10.35 5.67 -9.32
C SER A 65 10.95 4.85 -8.20
N LYS A 66 12.19 5.19 -7.83
CA LYS A 66 12.81 4.73 -6.60
C LYS A 66 12.55 5.76 -5.51
N TRP A 67 11.81 5.35 -4.50
CA TRP A 67 11.53 6.14 -3.30
C TRP A 67 11.70 5.22 -2.09
N CYS A 68 12.20 5.79 -1.00
CA CYS A 68 12.48 5.02 0.21
C CYS A 68 11.18 4.86 0.99
N LEU A 69 10.65 3.63 1.02
CA LEU A 69 9.42 3.31 1.74
C LEU A 69 9.53 3.71 3.22
N ASP A 70 10.67 3.45 3.86
CA ASP A 70 10.89 3.81 5.27
C ASP A 70 10.78 5.30 5.53
N LYS A 71 11.25 6.14 4.60
CA LYS A 71 11.10 7.59 4.72
C LYS A 71 9.64 8.02 4.61
N VAL A 72 8.88 7.43 3.69
CA VAL A 72 7.44 7.74 3.55
C VAL A 72 6.66 7.25 4.76
N THR A 73 6.89 6.01 5.19
CA THR A 73 6.26 5.45 6.40
C THR A 73 6.61 6.29 7.62
N SER A 74 7.85 6.75 7.78
CA SER A 74 8.26 7.60 8.90
C SER A 74 7.44 8.90 8.96
N VAL A 75 7.20 9.58 7.82
CA VAL A 75 6.34 10.77 7.77
C VAL A 75 4.91 10.43 8.21
N LEU A 76 4.34 9.33 7.71
CA LEU A 76 2.99 8.89 8.10
C LEU A 76 2.89 8.58 9.60
N THR A 77 3.86 7.83 10.13
CA THR A 77 3.93 7.47 11.54
C THR A 77 4.00 8.72 12.41
N GLN A 78 4.85 9.68 12.07
CA GLN A 78 4.95 10.96 12.79
C GLN A 78 3.63 11.74 12.75
N GLN A 79 2.95 11.78 11.59
CA GLN A 79 1.65 12.44 11.47
C GLN A 79 0.60 11.81 12.38
N VAL A 80 0.49 10.49 12.37
CA VAL A 80 -0.46 9.74 13.20
C VAL A 80 -0.14 9.94 14.68
N GLN A 81 1.11 9.75 15.09
CA GLN A 81 1.52 9.81 16.50
C GLN A 81 1.53 11.23 17.08
N LYS A 82 1.67 12.26 16.24
CA LYS A 82 1.50 13.66 16.67
C LYS A 82 0.07 13.96 17.11
N VAL A 83 -0.92 13.29 16.50
CA VAL A 83 -2.34 13.44 16.84
C VAL A 83 -2.74 12.44 17.93
N TYR A 84 -2.26 11.19 17.80
CA TYR A 84 -2.59 10.08 18.68
C TYR A 84 -1.32 9.46 19.26
N SER A 85 -0.73 10.13 20.25
CA SER A 85 0.57 9.78 20.82
C SER A 85 0.58 8.50 21.66
N LYS A 86 -0.59 8.09 22.16
CA LYS A 86 -0.78 6.85 22.93
C LYS A 86 -1.38 5.79 22.04
N GLY A 87 -0.73 4.63 21.96
CA GLY A 87 -1.17 3.50 21.16
C GLY A 87 -0.16 2.37 21.20
N VAL A 88 -0.46 1.31 20.48
CA VAL A 88 0.39 0.13 20.34
C VAL A 88 0.58 -0.22 18.88
N TYR A 89 1.76 -0.75 18.55
CA TYR A 89 1.97 -1.31 17.22
C TYR A 89 1.29 -2.67 17.12
N VAL A 90 0.53 -2.86 16.05
CA VAL A 90 -0.10 -4.13 15.70
C VAL A 90 0.52 -4.62 14.40
N TYR A 91 0.96 -5.87 14.40
CA TYR A 91 1.47 -6.57 13.23
C TYR A 91 0.45 -7.60 12.77
N ASP A 92 0.24 -7.70 11.46
CA ASP A 92 -0.57 -8.75 10.86
C ASP A 92 -0.01 -9.14 9.49
N GLU A 93 -0.34 -10.36 9.06
CA GLU A 93 0.07 -10.89 7.77
C GLU A 93 -1.14 -11.19 6.90
N THR A 94 -1.07 -10.77 5.65
CA THR A 94 -2.15 -11.04 4.69
C THR A 94 -1.61 -11.65 3.41
N LYS A 95 -2.47 -12.38 2.70
CA LYS A 95 -2.16 -13.07 1.45
C LYS A 95 -3.11 -12.59 0.38
N SER A 96 -2.57 -12.13 -0.74
CA SER A 96 -3.34 -11.83 -1.95
C SER A 96 -3.08 -12.90 -2.98
N THR A 97 -4.10 -13.69 -3.32
CA THR A 97 -4.03 -14.65 -4.43
C THR A 97 -4.14 -13.92 -5.76
N ASN A 98 -3.23 -14.23 -6.68
CA ASN A 98 -3.17 -13.63 -8.01
C ASN A 98 -3.15 -14.76 -9.05
N GLU A 99 -3.82 -14.57 -10.19
CA GLU A 99 -3.84 -15.57 -11.27
C GLU A 99 -2.55 -15.57 -12.14
N GLY A 100 -1.62 -14.64 -11.88
CA GLY A 100 -0.39 -14.48 -12.66
C GLY A 100 0.73 -15.43 -12.23
N TYR A 101 1.09 -16.39 -13.09
CA TYR A 101 2.09 -17.44 -12.86
C TYR A 101 3.55 -16.96 -12.68
N ARG A 102 3.88 -15.68 -12.93
CA ARG A 102 5.28 -15.16 -12.90
C ARG A 102 5.37 -13.70 -12.44
N GLN A 103 4.97 -13.43 -11.20
CA GLN A 103 5.15 -12.11 -10.57
C GLN A 103 6.30 -12.17 -9.56
N PHE A 104 7.11 -11.13 -9.50
CA PHE A 104 8.23 -11.03 -8.56
C PHE A 104 7.73 -11.11 -7.11
N GLY A 105 8.31 -12.00 -6.32
CA GLY A 105 7.91 -12.23 -4.92
C GLY A 105 6.60 -13.01 -4.76
N ALA A 106 6.16 -13.74 -5.81
CA ALA A 106 5.03 -14.65 -5.71
C ALA A 106 5.37 -15.90 -4.89
N HIS A 107 4.45 -16.27 -4.00
CA HIS A 107 4.43 -17.46 -3.17
C HIS A 107 3.50 -18.52 -3.76
N PHE A 108 3.69 -19.77 -3.33
CA PHE A 108 2.77 -20.87 -3.57
C PHE A 108 1.91 -21.11 -2.33
N PHE A 109 0.60 -20.92 -2.45
CA PHE A 109 -0.34 -21.18 -1.38
C PHE A 109 -1.18 -22.41 -1.68
N ILE A 110 -1.43 -23.25 -0.68
CA ILE A 110 -2.33 -24.40 -0.80
C ILE A 110 -3.74 -23.90 -1.14
N ASN A 111 -4.34 -24.47 -2.17
CA ASN A 111 -5.74 -24.25 -2.50
C ASN A 111 -6.62 -25.05 -1.53
N THR A 112 -7.12 -24.40 -0.48
CA THR A 112 -7.96 -25.04 0.54
C THR A 112 -9.29 -25.58 -0.01
N ARG A 113 -9.70 -25.16 -1.21
CA ARG A 113 -10.89 -25.65 -1.90
C ARG A 113 -10.59 -26.73 -2.95
N TYR A 114 -9.36 -27.23 -3.02
CA TYR A 114 -8.94 -28.20 -4.03
C TYR A 114 -9.77 -29.49 -3.97
N ASN A 115 -10.35 -29.88 -5.11
CA ASN A 115 -11.01 -31.17 -5.27
C ASN A 115 -10.26 -32.01 -6.31
N LYS A 116 -9.73 -33.16 -5.89
CA LYS A 116 -9.02 -34.11 -6.75
C LYS A 116 -9.84 -34.60 -7.96
N ARG A 117 -11.18 -34.56 -7.87
CA ARG A 117 -12.09 -34.92 -8.97
C ARG A 117 -12.23 -33.82 -10.04
N ASN A 118 -11.88 -32.58 -9.72
CA ASN A 118 -11.91 -31.47 -10.67
C ASN A 118 -10.54 -31.28 -11.34
N LYS A 119 -10.39 -31.78 -12.57
CA LYS A 119 -9.13 -31.72 -13.34
C LYS A 119 -8.71 -30.30 -13.72
N ASN A 120 -9.63 -29.32 -13.67
CA ASN A 120 -9.37 -27.92 -14.04
C ASN A 120 -8.98 -27.06 -12.83
N GLN A 121 -8.87 -27.64 -11.64
CA GLN A 121 -8.53 -26.92 -10.42
C GLN A 121 -7.09 -27.24 -9.99
N SER A 122 -6.25 -26.21 -9.87
CA SER A 122 -4.91 -26.36 -9.32
C SER A 122 -4.95 -26.65 -7.82
N LYS A 123 -4.01 -27.48 -7.36
CA LYS A 123 -3.74 -27.72 -5.93
C LYS A 123 -3.19 -26.48 -5.22
N PHE A 124 -2.63 -25.54 -5.97
CA PHE A 124 -1.97 -24.36 -5.45
C PHE A 124 -2.43 -23.10 -6.17
N HIS A 125 -2.46 -22.00 -5.43
CA HIS A 125 -2.64 -20.65 -5.96
C HIS A 125 -1.32 -19.90 -5.89
N HIS A 126 -1.07 -19.08 -6.89
CA HIS A 126 0.00 -18.08 -6.82
C HIS A 126 -0.52 -16.84 -6.09
N GLY A 127 0.36 -16.12 -5.43
CA GLY A 127 -0.03 -14.88 -4.77
C GLY A 127 1.13 -14.21 -4.06
N HIS A 128 0.86 -13.14 -3.34
CA HIS A 128 1.87 -12.41 -2.56
C HIS A 128 1.47 -12.43 -1.09
N GLN A 129 2.45 -12.64 -0.21
CA GLN A 129 2.28 -12.48 1.22
C GLN A 129 2.82 -11.11 1.62
N PHE A 130 2.08 -10.41 2.47
CA PHE A 130 2.44 -9.09 2.94
C PHE A 130 2.42 -9.04 4.45
N GLY A 131 3.47 -8.45 5.03
CA GLY A 131 3.50 -8.06 6.44
C GLY A 131 3.04 -6.62 6.54
N ALA A 132 2.08 -6.35 7.41
CA ALA A 132 1.56 -5.02 7.66
C ALA A 132 1.78 -4.63 9.12
N ILE A 133 2.13 -3.36 9.34
CA ILE A 133 2.17 -2.77 10.67
C ILE A 133 1.22 -1.58 10.73
N GLY A 134 0.49 -1.49 11.82
CA GLY A 134 -0.42 -0.38 12.11
C GLY A 134 -0.25 0.15 13.52
N TRP A 135 -0.79 1.34 13.76
CA TRP A 135 -0.87 1.98 15.06
C TRP A 135 -2.31 1.90 15.57
N LEU A 136 -2.53 1.12 16.62
CA LEU A 136 -3.82 0.99 17.29
C LEU A 136 -3.88 1.97 18.45
N CYS A 137 -4.85 2.88 18.42
CA CYS A 137 -5.03 3.89 19.46
C CYS A 137 -6.51 4.22 19.67
N ASP A 138 -6.80 4.85 20.81
CA ASP A 138 -8.14 5.39 21.09
C ASP A 138 -8.27 6.80 20.52
N THR A 139 -9.37 7.03 19.78
CA THR A 139 -9.79 8.34 19.30
C THR A 139 -11.11 8.74 19.97
N PRO A 140 -11.55 10.02 19.88
CA PRO A 140 -12.87 10.42 20.38
C PRO A 140 -14.03 9.60 19.79
N GLU A 141 -13.84 9.02 18.60
CA GLU A 141 -14.81 8.18 17.89
C GLU A 141 -14.61 6.68 18.14
N GLY A 142 -13.78 6.30 19.12
CA GLY A 142 -13.48 4.94 19.52
C GLY A 142 -12.09 4.45 19.10
N THR A 143 -11.81 3.17 19.32
CA THR A 143 -10.53 2.57 18.98
C THR A 143 -10.37 2.47 17.46
N ARG A 144 -9.23 2.94 16.94
CA ARG A 144 -8.90 2.97 15.50
C ARG A 144 -7.53 2.34 15.24
N LEU A 145 -7.43 1.59 14.15
CA LEU A 145 -6.17 1.07 13.61
C LEU A 145 -5.76 1.90 12.39
N PHE A 146 -4.65 2.63 12.51
CA PHE A 146 -4.06 3.37 11.41
C PHE A 146 -3.01 2.51 10.69
N PRO A 147 -3.20 2.15 9.41
CA PRO A 147 -2.19 1.40 8.66
C PRO A 147 -0.97 2.30 8.40
N LEU A 148 0.23 1.83 8.77
CA LEU A 148 1.47 2.62 8.65
C LEU A 148 2.38 2.12 7.53
N ALA A 149 2.56 0.79 7.44
CA ALA A 149 3.39 0.20 6.41
C ALA A 149 2.87 -1.17 6.00
N VAL A 150 3.09 -1.49 4.73
CA VAL A 150 2.87 -2.84 4.18
C VAL A 150 4.12 -3.18 3.38
N ARG A 151 4.67 -4.37 3.61
CA ARG A 151 5.84 -4.89 2.90
C ARG A 151 5.52 -6.23 2.28
N LEU A 152 5.98 -6.41 1.05
CA LEU A 152 6.00 -7.72 0.43
C LEU A 152 6.99 -8.59 1.21
N MET A 153 6.50 -9.71 1.74
CA MET A 153 7.40 -10.74 2.25
C MET A 153 7.92 -11.50 1.05
N CYS A 154 9.22 -11.47 0.83
CA CYS A 154 9.83 -12.34 -0.17
C CYS A 154 9.75 -13.78 0.35
N PRO A 155 9.48 -14.78 -0.52
CA PRO A 155 9.66 -16.17 -0.14
C PRO A 155 11.11 -16.33 0.32
N GLY A 156 11.30 -16.75 1.58
CA GLY A 156 12.63 -17.09 2.09
C GLY A 156 13.22 -18.23 1.26
N THR A 157 14.53 -18.24 1.10
CA THR A 157 15.22 -19.48 0.74
C THR A 157 15.07 -20.46 1.91
N GLU A 158 15.17 -21.77 1.68
CA GLU A 158 15.10 -22.77 2.77
C GLU A 158 16.11 -22.48 3.91
N GLU A 159 17.20 -21.79 3.59
CA GLU A 159 18.22 -21.32 4.54
C GLU A 159 17.69 -20.29 5.56
N ASP A 160 16.71 -19.44 5.20
CA ASP A 160 16.16 -18.42 6.11
C ASP A 160 15.18 -19.00 7.14
N ASN A 161 14.65 -20.21 6.90
CA ASN A 161 13.67 -20.88 7.78
C ASN A 161 14.34 -21.92 8.70
N SER A 162 15.67 -21.93 8.77
CA SER A 162 16.48 -22.93 9.50
C SER A 162 17.03 -22.44 10.85
N LEU A 163 16.54 -21.31 11.39
CA LEU A 163 16.94 -20.75 12.69
C LEU A 163 15.89 -20.95 13.78
#